data_AF-A0A1A9GJC4-F1
#
_entry.id   AF-A0A1A9GJC4-F1
#
_cell.length_a   1.000
_cell.length_b   1.000
_cell.length_c   1.000
_cell.angle_alpha   90.00
_cell.angle_beta   90.00
_cell.angle_gamma   90.00
#
_symmetry.space_group_name_H-M   'P 1'
#
loop_
_entity.id
_entity.type
_entity.pdbx_description
1 polymer ?
#
loop_
_entity_poly.entity_id
_entity_poly.type
_entity_poly.pdbx_seq_one_letter_code
_entity_poly.pdbx_strand_id
1 'polypeptide(L)'
;MFNVTEQTAHGSAVRSAREARGLSLRRVALQLEVSPATLSGIELGRTPLSLERLHRLAELLDVPAARLLAGEPTTAQVPALPGDQDRDWRDFSRIEMGPVLEAATRVFVRKGYHAAGMREVAAESGLSVAGVYHHYASKQQLLSAVLDVTMSEISWRIEAARVEGGSEVESFARMVEALALFHAVRGDLAFVGASEMRSFEGAELKRIARLRNEVQYALDDQAARCQSAGAFDCPDIHTAARAVATMCTALPSWFRLDGRLSAEEVARRYAGYALSLMNAR
;
A
#
# COMPACT_ATOMS: atom_id res chain seq x y z
N MET A 1 7.36 35.07 2.90
CA MET A 1 6.85 34.78 4.26
C MET A 1 5.68 33.84 4.05
N PHE A 2 5.81 32.56 4.42
CA PHE A 2 4.81 31.52 4.11
C PHE A 2 3.52 31.74 4.91
N ASN A 3 2.37 31.42 4.34
CA ASN A 3 1.10 31.46 5.06
C ASN A 3 1.03 30.29 6.07
N VAL A 4 0.31 30.43 7.19
CA VAL A 4 0.23 29.43 8.28
C VAL A 4 -0.23 28.06 7.76
N THR A 5 -1.10 28.03 6.75
CA THR A 5 -1.59 26.81 6.09
C THR A 5 -0.49 26.09 5.31
N GLU A 6 0.34 26.82 4.56
CA GLU A 6 1.50 26.27 3.83
C GLU A 6 2.55 25.75 4.81
N GLN A 7 2.81 26.49 5.88
CA GLN A 7 3.77 26.11 6.91
C GLN A 7 3.37 24.81 7.63
N THR A 8 2.07 24.60 7.83
CA THR A 8 1.53 23.36 8.39
C THR A 8 1.66 22.19 7.42
N ALA A 9 1.44 22.43 6.11
CA ALA A 9 1.59 21.41 5.08
C ALA A 9 3.05 20.93 4.95
N HIS A 10 4.02 21.85 4.97
CA HIS A 10 5.45 21.50 4.91
C HIS A 10 5.88 20.68 6.15
N GLY A 11 5.42 21.08 7.34
CA GLY A 11 5.70 20.36 8.58
C GLY A 11 5.20 18.92 8.56
N SER A 12 3.98 18.72 8.05
CA SER A 12 3.39 17.39 7.86
C SER A 12 4.19 16.53 6.87
N ALA A 13 4.70 17.12 5.78
CA ALA A 13 5.54 16.43 4.80
C ALA A 13 6.89 15.98 5.40
N VAL A 14 7.55 16.85 6.18
CA VAL A 14 8.80 16.53 6.89
C VAL A 14 8.58 15.37 7.87
N ARG A 15 7.49 15.42 8.65
CA ARG A 15 7.13 14.34 9.58
C ARG A 15 6.89 13.02 8.85
N SER A 16 6.14 13.06 7.75
CA SER A 16 5.82 11.88 6.94
C SER A 16 7.09 11.26 6.35
N ALA A 17 7.99 12.07 5.78
CA ALA A 17 9.28 11.61 5.25
C ALA A 17 10.20 11.01 6.32
N ARG A 18 10.21 11.59 7.52
CA ARG A 18 10.95 11.03 8.65
C ARG A 18 10.40 9.67 9.10
N GLU A 19 9.09 9.57 9.25
CA GLU A 19 8.40 8.33 9.64
C GLU A 19 8.58 7.24 8.59
N ALA A 20 8.51 7.59 7.30
CA ALA A 20 8.81 6.73 6.15
C ALA A 20 10.21 6.11 6.22
N ARG A 21 11.22 6.87 6.63
CA ARG A 21 12.61 6.40 6.78
C ARG A 21 12.85 5.62 8.09
N GLY A 22 11.84 5.44 8.93
CA GLY A 22 11.98 4.83 10.26
C GLY A 22 12.88 5.62 11.21
N LEU A 23 13.10 6.92 10.94
CA LEU A 23 13.99 7.76 11.73
C LEU A 23 13.25 8.35 12.93
N SER A 24 13.88 8.27 14.10
CA SER A 24 13.34 8.93 15.29
C SER A 24 13.51 10.45 15.19
N LEU A 25 12.56 11.20 15.73
CA LEU A 25 12.62 12.66 15.80
C LEU A 25 13.91 13.13 16.47
N ARG A 26 14.37 12.46 17.54
CA ARG A 26 15.63 12.80 18.20
C ARG A 26 16.86 12.60 17.30
N ARG A 27 16.87 11.55 16.47
CA ARG A 27 17.99 11.27 15.56
C ARG A 27 18.11 12.34 14.48
N VAL A 28 16.99 12.73 13.86
CA VAL A 28 16.98 13.78 12.84
C VAL A 28 17.32 15.15 13.45
N ALA A 29 16.82 15.45 14.65
CA ALA A 29 17.14 16.71 15.34
C ALA A 29 18.65 16.82 15.62
N LEU A 30 19.28 15.73 16.07
CA LEU A 30 20.72 15.67 16.30
C LEU A 30 21.51 15.92 15.01
N GLN A 31 21.13 15.27 13.90
CA GLN A 31 21.81 15.41 12.61
C GLN A 31 21.61 16.77 11.95
N LEU A 32 20.51 17.46 12.27
CA LEU A 32 20.25 18.84 11.86
C LEU A 32 20.90 19.88 12.79
N GLU A 33 21.56 19.44 13.87
CA GLU A 33 22.14 20.32 14.89
C GLU A 33 21.09 21.26 15.54
N VAL A 34 19.87 20.75 15.74
CA VAL A 34 18.78 21.49 16.41
C VAL A 34 18.24 20.72 17.61
N SER A 35 17.52 21.41 18.50
CA SER A 35 16.84 20.73 19.60
C SER A 35 15.67 19.87 19.09
N PRO A 36 15.32 18.75 19.77
CA PRO A 36 14.11 17.99 19.46
C PRO A 36 12.83 18.83 19.49
N ALA A 37 12.78 19.85 20.36
CA ALA A 37 11.65 20.79 20.41
C ALA A 37 11.56 21.63 19.13
N THR A 38 12.69 22.04 18.57
CA THR A 38 12.76 22.78 17.30
C THR A 38 12.26 21.93 16.14
N LEU A 39 12.71 20.68 16.05
CA LEU A 39 12.24 19.77 14.98
C LEU A 39 10.75 19.45 15.12
N SER A 40 10.27 19.20 16.35
CA SER A 40 8.84 19.03 16.63
C SER A 40 8.03 20.28 16.24
N GLY A 41 8.56 21.47 16.52
CA GLY A 41 7.96 22.74 16.10
C GLY A 41 7.87 22.88 14.57
N ILE A 42 8.88 22.43 13.84
CA ILE A 42 8.87 22.39 12.36
C ILE A 42 7.79 21.41 11.87
N GLU A 43 7.75 20.18 12.39
CA GLU A 43 6.79 19.15 11.99
C GLU A 43 5.33 19.54 12.26
N LEU A 44 5.10 20.34 13.31
CA LEU A 44 3.78 20.85 13.68
C LEU A 44 3.43 22.18 12.99
N GLY A 45 4.29 22.69 12.10
CA GLY A 45 4.11 23.99 11.43
C GLY A 45 4.23 25.21 12.34
N ARG A 46 4.68 25.03 13.59
CA ARG A 46 4.82 26.10 14.61
C ARG A 46 6.15 26.83 14.50
N THR A 47 7.16 26.22 13.89
CA THR A 47 8.48 26.82 13.66
C THR A 47 8.71 26.93 12.15
N PRO A 48 9.06 28.12 11.63
CA PRO A 48 9.29 28.29 10.20
C PRO A 48 10.54 27.54 9.75
N LEU A 49 10.44 26.93 8.57
CA LEU A 49 11.53 26.18 7.96
C LEU A 49 12.36 27.11 7.06
N SER A 50 13.66 27.25 7.34
CA SER A 50 14.57 27.99 6.47
C SER A 50 14.96 27.16 5.23
N LEU A 51 15.36 27.83 4.14
CA LEU A 51 15.76 27.14 2.90
C LEU A 51 16.99 26.22 3.12
N GLU A 52 17.94 26.65 3.94
CA GLU A 52 19.09 25.83 4.33
C GLU A 52 18.67 24.56 5.08
N ARG A 53 17.75 24.69 6.06
CA ARG A 53 17.24 23.53 6.81
C ARG A 53 16.36 22.64 5.94
N LEU A 54 15.64 23.19 4.97
CA LEU A 54 14.88 22.43 3.99
C LEU A 54 15.80 21.53 3.16
N HIS A 55 16.91 22.06 2.63
CA HIS A 55 17.87 21.25 1.87
C HIS A 55 18.55 20.19 2.75
N ARG A 56 18.96 20.54 3.98
CA ARG A 56 19.52 19.54 4.91
C ARG A 56 18.52 18.45 5.30
N LEU A 57 17.25 18.82 5.52
CA LEU A 57 16.17 17.85 5.75
C LEU A 57 15.95 16.96 4.54
N ALA A 58 15.92 17.54 3.34
CA ALA A 58 15.77 16.80 2.08
C ALA A 58 16.88 15.75 1.91
N GLU A 59 18.12 16.12 2.16
CA GLU A 59 19.27 15.19 2.13
C GLU A 59 19.18 14.11 3.21
N LEU A 60 18.90 14.49 4.47
CA LEU A 60 18.81 13.54 5.59
C LEU A 60 17.65 12.54 5.45
N LEU A 61 16.56 12.99 4.83
CA LEU A 61 15.35 12.19 4.64
C LEU A 61 15.32 11.49 3.28
N ASP A 62 16.33 11.75 2.43
CA ASP A 62 16.45 11.17 1.08
C ASP A 62 15.20 11.46 0.21
N VAL A 63 14.76 12.72 0.20
CA VAL A 63 13.58 13.19 -0.54
C VAL A 63 13.85 14.53 -1.21
N PRO A 64 13.34 14.80 -2.42
CA PRO A 64 13.55 16.10 -3.06
C PRO A 64 13.02 17.27 -2.23
N ALA A 65 13.81 18.33 -2.07
CA ALA A 65 13.41 19.53 -1.31
C ALA A 65 12.11 20.17 -1.82
N ALA A 66 11.88 20.11 -3.14
CA ALA A 66 10.64 20.58 -3.77
C ALA A 66 9.40 19.85 -3.24
N ARG A 67 9.51 18.57 -2.88
CA ARG A 67 8.40 17.75 -2.36
C ARG A 67 8.03 18.16 -0.93
N LEU A 68 9.03 18.35 -0.09
CA LEU A 68 8.84 18.88 1.27
C LEU A 68 8.23 20.28 1.24
N LEU A 69 8.66 21.11 0.28
CA LEU A 69 8.13 22.45 0.05
C LEU A 69 6.70 22.44 -0.53
N ALA A 70 6.34 21.43 -1.33
CA ALA A 70 4.97 21.29 -1.84
C ALA A 70 3.98 20.78 -0.76
N GLY A 71 4.47 20.38 0.41
CA GLY A 71 3.65 19.79 1.47
C GLY A 71 3.15 18.38 1.11
N GLU A 72 3.77 17.72 0.13
CA GLU A 72 3.38 16.39 -0.32
C GLU A 72 3.82 15.33 0.70
N PRO A 73 2.90 14.52 1.24
CA PRO A 73 3.30 13.42 2.10
C PRO A 73 4.24 12.49 1.34
N THR A 74 5.37 12.19 1.97
CA THR A 74 6.22 11.09 1.54
C THR A 74 5.53 9.83 2.03
N THR A 75 4.95 9.07 1.09
CA THR A 75 4.56 7.70 1.36
C THR A 75 5.79 6.98 1.89
N ALA A 76 5.64 6.21 2.95
CA ALA A 76 6.68 5.26 3.31
C ALA A 76 6.98 4.44 2.06
N GLN A 77 8.17 4.64 1.47
CA GLN A 77 8.79 3.51 0.82
C GLN A 77 8.88 2.48 1.94
N VAL A 78 8.01 1.47 1.85
CA VAL A 78 8.19 0.23 2.58
C VAL A 78 9.66 -0.10 2.37
N PRO A 79 10.48 -0.22 3.44
CA PRO A 79 11.87 -0.58 3.26
C PRO A 79 11.87 -1.84 2.41
N ALA A 80 12.47 -1.76 1.22
CA ALA A 80 12.74 -2.95 0.43
C ALA A 80 13.44 -3.91 1.39
N LEU A 81 12.78 -5.02 1.69
CA LEU A 81 13.39 -6.05 2.53
C LEU A 81 14.71 -6.44 1.84
N PRO A 82 15.84 -6.59 2.55
CA PRO A 82 17.07 -7.04 1.93
C PRO A 82 16.82 -8.37 1.19
N GLY A 83 16.76 -8.31 -0.15
CA GLY A 83 16.29 -9.41 -1.02
C GLY A 83 15.29 -9.02 -2.12
N ASP A 84 14.78 -7.78 -2.13
CA ASP A 84 13.67 -7.37 -3.00
C ASP A 84 14.04 -7.05 -4.47
N GLN A 85 15.33 -7.02 -4.84
CA GLN A 85 15.77 -6.61 -6.19
C GLN A 85 15.66 -7.73 -7.26
N ASP A 86 15.50 -8.99 -6.85
CA ASP A 86 15.42 -10.16 -7.76
C ASP A 86 14.05 -10.87 -7.72
N ARG A 87 13.05 -10.30 -7.05
CA ARG A 87 11.71 -10.89 -6.99
C ARG A 87 10.89 -10.49 -8.21
N ASP A 88 10.42 -11.49 -8.96
CA ASP A 88 9.43 -11.31 -10.03
C ASP A 88 8.04 -11.06 -9.41
N TRP A 89 7.38 -9.96 -9.80
CA TRP A 89 6.04 -9.63 -9.32
C TRP A 89 4.95 -10.62 -9.81
N ARG A 90 5.28 -11.54 -10.72
CA ARG A 90 4.45 -12.68 -11.10
C ARG A 90 4.70 -13.92 -10.25
N ASP A 91 5.77 -13.97 -9.45
CA ASP A 91 6.05 -15.12 -8.59
C ASP A 91 5.25 -15.05 -7.28
N PHE A 92 4.44 -16.08 -7.01
CA PHE A 92 3.67 -16.26 -5.78
C PHE A 92 4.17 -17.44 -4.94
N SER A 93 5.39 -17.91 -5.16
CA SER A 93 5.99 -19.01 -4.40
C SER A 93 6.12 -18.69 -2.90
N ARG A 94 6.35 -17.42 -2.54
CA ARG A 94 6.54 -16.97 -1.14
C ARG A 94 5.86 -15.62 -0.89
N ILE A 95 5.05 -15.58 0.17
CA ILE A 95 4.76 -14.35 0.91
C ILE A 95 5.46 -14.51 2.26
N GLU A 96 6.24 -13.51 2.66
CA GLU A 96 6.85 -13.52 3.99
C GLU A 96 5.79 -13.22 5.05
N MET A 97 5.09 -14.27 5.50
CA MET A 97 4.09 -14.19 6.56
C MET A 97 4.43 -15.18 7.67
N GLY A 98 4.50 -14.71 8.91
CA GLY A 98 4.76 -15.57 10.05
C GLY A 98 3.61 -16.57 10.28
N PRO A 99 3.88 -17.71 10.95
CA PRO A 99 2.91 -18.81 11.10
C PRO A 99 1.61 -18.38 11.79
N VAL A 100 1.68 -17.37 12.66
CA VAL A 100 0.50 -16.80 13.34
C VAL A 100 -0.41 -16.06 12.36
N LEU A 101 0.14 -15.26 11.44
CA LEU A 101 -0.64 -14.51 10.46
C LEU A 101 -1.22 -15.43 9.38
N GLU A 102 -0.48 -16.45 8.96
CA GLU A 102 -1.00 -17.46 8.05
C GLU A 102 -2.19 -18.21 8.65
N ALA A 103 -2.04 -18.66 9.91
CA ALA A 103 -3.12 -19.30 10.65
C ALA A 103 -4.31 -18.36 10.84
N ALA A 104 -4.06 -17.09 11.20
CA ALA A 104 -5.11 -16.08 11.35
C ALA A 104 -5.90 -15.90 10.05
N THR A 105 -5.21 -15.78 8.92
CA THR A 105 -5.83 -15.65 7.59
C THR A 105 -6.76 -16.83 7.30
N ARG A 106 -6.28 -18.07 7.46
CA ARG A 106 -7.10 -19.27 7.24
C ARG A 106 -8.31 -19.33 8.17
N VAL A 107 -8.14 -19.00 9.45
CA VAL A 107 -9.24 -18.95 10.42
C VAL A 107 -10.28 -17.87 10.04
N PHE A 108 -9.83 -16.67 9.67
CA PHE A 108 -10.69 -15.56 9.27
C PHE A 108 -11.45 -15.85 7.98
N VAL A 109 -10.81 -16.43 6.96
CA VAL A 109 -11.49 -16.85 5.73
C VAL A 109 -12.56 -17.90 6.03
N ARG A 110 -12.22 -18.91 6.86
CA ARG A 110 -13.11 -20.04 7.14
C ARG A 110 -14.32 -19.67 8.00
N LYS A 111 -14.19 -18.74 8.95
CA LYS A 111 -15.23 -18.44 9.95
C LYS A 111 -15.74 -17.00 9.95
N GLY A 112 -15.06 -16.10 9.26
CA GLY A 112 -15.22 -14.65 9.43
C GLY A 112 -14.54 -14.15 10.71
N TYR A 113 -14.23 -12.85 10.73
CA TYR A 113 -13.49 -12.22 11.83
C TYR A 113 -14.20 -12.36 13.19
N HIS A 114 -15.52 -12.14 13.24
CA HIS A 114 -16.24 -12.12 14.52
C HIS A 114 -16.27 -13.48 15.21
N ALA A 115 -16.48 -14.57 14.47
CA ALA A 115 -16.54 -15.92 15.01
C ALA A 115 -15.15 -16.53 15.28
N ALA A 116 -14.08 -15.98 14.69
CA ALA A 116 -12.72 -16.40 14.96
C ALA A 116 -12.26 -16.03 16.38
N GLY A 117 -11.53 -16.96 17.02
CA GLY A 117 -10.97 -16.79 18.36
C GLY A 117 -9.45 -16.94 18.40
N MET A 118 -8.78 -16.21 19.30
CA MET A 118 -7.31 -16.24 19.45
C MET A 118 -6.76 -17.63 19.82
N ARG A 119 -7.54 -18.45 20.54
CA ARG A 119 -7.15 -19.83 20.87
C ARG A 119 -7.10 -20.74 19.65
N GLU A 120 -8.00 -20.53 18.70
CA GLU A 120 -8.03 -21.29 17.45
C GLU A 120 -6.85 -20.92 16.56
N VAL A 121 -6.52 -19.63 16.46
CA VAL A 121 -5.31 -19.16 15.77
C VAL A 121 -4.05 -19.76 16.39
N ALA A 122 -3.97 -19.83 17.72
CA ALA A 122 -2.85 -20.48 18.41
C ALA A 122 -2.73 -21.96 18.03
N ALA A 123 -3.85 -22.70 18.10
CA ALA A 123 -3.87 -24.11 17.72
C ALA A 123 -3.46 -24.33 16.25
N GLU A 124 -3.94 -23.49 15.33
CA GLU A 124 -3.64 -23.61 13.90
C GLU A 124 -2.23 -23.12 13.53
N SER A 125 -1.62 -22.24 14.32
CA SER A 125 -0.24 -21.78 14.12
C SER A 125 0.81 -22.66 14.80
N GLY A 126 0.40 -23.61 15.64
CA GLY A 126 1.30 -24.45 16.44
C GLY A 126 1.95 -23.72 17.61
N LEU A 127 1.52 -22.49 17.93
CA LEU A 127 1.99 -21.72 19.08
C LEU A 127 1.05 -21.86 20.28
N SER A 128 1.57 -21.58 21.46
CA SER A 128 0.71 -21.39 22.64
C SER A 128 -0.10 -20.10 22.52
N VAL A 129 -1.24 -20.03 23.21
CA VAL A 129 -2.06 -18.82 23.27
C VAL A 129 -1.24 -17.63 23.79
N ALA A 130 -0.43 -17.85 24.83
CA ALA A 130 0.49 -16.82 25.35
C ALA A 130 1.53 -16.39 24.31
N GLY A 131 2.05 -17.32 23.49
CA GLY A 131 2.93 -17.02 22.38
C GLY A 131 2.28 -16.15 21.32
N VAL A 132 1.02 -16.42 20.95
CA VAL A 132 0.27 -15.56 20.02
C VAL A 132 0.09 -14.16 20.60
N TYR A 133 -0.32 -14.04 21.87
CA TYR A 133 -0.50 -12.73 22.53
C TYR A 133 0.79 -11.95 22.70
N HIS A 134 1.94 -12.63 22.78
CA HIS A 134 3.24 -11.98 22.79
C HIS A 134 3.54 -11.27 21.45
N HIS A 135 3.08 -11.81 20.32
CA HIS A 135 3.23 -11.17 19.01
C HIS A 135 2.11 -10.19 18.67
N TYR A 136 0.87 -10.52 19.02
CA TYR A 136 -0.33 -9.74 18.72
C TYR A 136 -1.22 -9.65 19.94
N ALA A 137 -1.24 -8.48 20.58
CA ALA A 137 -1.95 -8.21 21.83
C ALA A 137 -3.48 -8.35 21.70
N SER A 138 -4.04 -8.28 20.50
CA SER A 138 -5.47 -8.42 20.26
C SER A 138 -5.80 -9.03 18.90
N LYS A 139 -7.04 -9.55 18.78
CA LYS A 139 -7.58 -10.03 17.49
C LYS A 139 -7.65 -8.91 16.44
N GLN A 140 -7.90 -7.68 16.88
CA GLN A 140 -7.91 -6.52 15.99
C GLN A 140 -6.50 -6.20 15.47
N GLN A 141 -5.48 -6.21 16.35
CA GLN A 141 -4.09 -6.03 15.92
C GLN A 141 -3.64 -7.13 14.96
N LEU A 142 -4.10 -8.36 15.19
CA LEU A 142 -3.85 -9.49 14.30
C LEU A 142 -4.50 -9.28 12.91
N LEU A 143 -5.75 -8.83 12.85
CA LEU A 143 -6.41 -8.48 11.59
C LEU A 143 -5.69 -7.32 10.88
N SER A 144 -5.33 -6.26 11.60
CA SER A 144 -4.53 -5.15 11.06
C SER A 144 -3.24 -5.65 10.41
N ALA A 145 -2.50 -6.52 11.11
CA ALA A 145 -1.25 -7.06 10.60
C ALA A 145 -1.42 -7.93 9.34
N VAL A 146 -2.52 -8.70 9.24
CA VAL A 146 -2.86 -9.43 8.00
C VAL A 146 -3.10 -8.46 6.84
N LEU A 147 -3.82 -7.36 7.09
CA LEU A 147 -4.07 -6.34 6.07
C LEU A 147 -2.82 -5.55 5.71
N ASP A 148 -1.94 -5.28 6.66
CA ASP A 148 -0.67 -4.60 6.40
C ASP A 148 0.18 -5.42 5.42
N VAL A 149 0.36 -6.72 5.67
CA VAL A 149 1.08 -7.61 4.74
C VAL A 149 0.39 -7.67 3.39
N THR A 150 -0.95 -7.77 3.38
CA THR A 150 -1.73 -7.82 2.14
C THR A 150 -1.54 -6.56 1.29
N MET A 151 -1.67 -5.38 1.89
CA MET A 151 -1.56 -4.12 1.18
C MET A 151 -0.12 -3.82 0.77
N SER A 152 0.87 -4.14 1.61
CA SER A 152 2.28 -4.02 1.24
C SER A 152 2.63 -4.89 0.02
N GLU A 153 2.14 -6.13 -0.03
CA GLU A 153 2.38 -7.03 -1.15
C GLU A 153 1.70 -6.54 -2.44
N ILE A 154 0.45 -6.06 -2.36
CA ILE A 154 -0.26 -5.49 -3.52
C ILE A 154 0.50 -4.26 -4.05
N SER A 155 0.85 -3.32 -3.16
CA SER A 155 1.54 -2.09 -3.55
C SER A 155 2.89 -2.38 -4.19
N TRP A 156 3.67 -3.32 -3.62
CA TRP A 156 4.94 -3.75 -4.20
C TRP A 156 4.76 -4.35 -5.60
N ARG A 157 3.82 -5.29 -5.78
CA ARG A 157 3.59 -5.94 -7.09
C ARG A 157 3.15 -4.96 -8.15
N ILE A 158 2.26 -4.03 -7.82
CA ILE A 158 1.78 -3.00 -8.74
C ILE A 158 2.93 -2.09 -9.16
N GLU A 159 3.76 -1.64 -8.22
CA GLU A 159 4.89 -0.77 -8.55
C GLU A 159 5.97 -1.49 -9.37
N ALA A 160 6.33 -2.73 -9.00
CA ALA A 160 7.26 -3.54 -9.77
C ALA A 160 6.75 -3.78 -11.21
N ALA A 161 5.46 -4.11 -11.36
CA ALA A 161 4.83 -4.29 -12.66
C ALA A 161 4.79 -2.99 -13.49
N ARG A 162 4.57 -1.84 -12.84
CA ARG A 162 4.60 -0.52 -13.46
C ARG A 162 5.99 -0.21 -14.02
N VAL A 163 7.04 -0.42 -13.22
CA VAL A 163 8.45 -0.16 -13.57
C VAL A 163 8.93 -1.07 -14.69
N GLU A 164 8.48 -2.32 -14.72
CA GLU A 164 8.84 -3.25 -15.79
C GLU A 164 8.28 -2.82 -17.15
N GLY A 165 7.15 -2.09 -17.18
CA GLY A 165 6.49 -1.63 -18.40
C GLY A 165 7.33 -0.63 -19.19
N GLY A 166 7.48 -0.85 -20.50
CA GLY A 166 8.31 -0.02 -21.38
C GLY A 166 7.60 1.24 -21.93
N SER A 167 6.31 1.41 -21.64
CA SER A 167 5.48 2.55 -22.05
C SER A 167 4.36 2.79 -21.04
N GLU A 168 3.75 3.98 -21.05
CA GLU A 168 2.67 4.30 -20.11
C GLU A 168 1.49 3.29 -20.18
N VAL A 169 1.11 2.89 -21.40
CA VAL A 169 0.03 1.90 -21.62
C VAL A 169 0.43 0.52 -21.12
N GLU A 170 1.67 0.10 -21.39
CA GLU A 170 2.17 -1.19 -20.94
C GLU A 170 2.29 -1.24 -19.41
N SER A 171 2.78 -0.18 -18.79
CA SER A 171 2.81 -0.02 -17.33
C SER A 171 1.40 -0.11 -16.74
N PHE A 172 0.41 0.58 -17.32
CA PHE A 172 -0.98 0.46 -16.88
C PHE A 172 -1.51 -0.98 -16.99
N ALA A 173 -1.30 -1.63 -18.14
CA ALA A 173 -1.74 -3.00 -18.37
C ALA A 173 -1.12 -3.98 -17.37
N ARG A 174 0.18 -3.82 -17.08
CA ARG A 174 0.90 -4.68 -16.13
C ARG A 174 0.49 -4.41 -14.68
N MET A 175 0.20 -3.17 -14.30
CA MET A 175 -0.39 -2.88 -12.97
C MET A 175 -1.74 -3.57 -12.78
N VAL A 176 -2.59 -3.57 -13.81
CA VAL A 176 -3.88 -4.28 -13.78
C VAL A 176 -3.67 -5.79 -13.73
N GLU A 177 -2.73 -6.33 -14.51
CA GLU A 177 -2.35 -7.75 -14.46
C GLU A 177 -1.88 -8.12 -13.05
N ALA A 178 -0.99 -7.34 -12.43
CA ALA A 178 -0.49 -7.57 -11.07
C ALA A 178 -1.61 -7.59 -10.03
N LEU A 179 -2.53 -6.61 -10.09
CA LEU A 179 -3.65 -6.54 -9.18
C LEU A 179 -4.60 -7.74 -9.37
N ALA A 180 -4.95 -8.07 -10.61
CA ALA A 180 -5.82 -9.20 -10.93
C ALA A 180 -5.18 -10.53 -10.52
N LEU A 181 -3.89 -10.72 -10.79
CA LEU A 181 -3.14 -11.92 -10.46
C LEU A 181 -3.05 -12.11 -8.95
N PHE A 182 -2.79 -11.05 -8.18
CA PHE A 182 -2.84 -11.10 -6.73
C PHE A 182 -4.21 -11.56 -6.23
N HIS A 183 -5.29 -10.96 -6.72
CA HIS A 183 -6.65 -11.33 -6.33
C HIS A 183 -7.05 -12.75 -6.76
N ALA A 184 -6.46 -13.27 -7.84
CA ALA A 184 -6.69 -14.64 -8.30
C ALA A 184 -5.91 -15.69 -7.48
N VAL A 185 -4.62 -15.44 -7.19
CA VAL A 185 -3.74 -16.39 -6.49
C VAL A 185 -3.89 -16.31 -4.97
N ARG A 186 -4.08 -15.10 -4.43
CA ARG A 186 -4.21 -14.81 -3.00
C ARG A 186 -5.63 -14.40 -2.62
N GLY A 187 -6.61 -15.06 -3.24
CA GLY A 187 -8.04 -14.82 -3.02
C GLY A 187 -8.43 -14.79 -1.55
N ASP A 188 -7.85 -15.65 -0.72
CA ASP A 188 -8.05 -15.69 0.74
C ASP A 188 -7.68 -14.38 1.45
N LEU A 189 -6.48 -13.85 1.19
CA LEU A 189 -6.01 -12.58 1.78
C LEU A 189 -6.84 -11.40 1.28
N ALA A 190 -7.09 -11.39 -0.03
CA ALA A 190 -7.95 -10.39 -0.66
C ALA A 190 -9.37 -10.39 -0.09
N PHE A 191 -9.93 -11.56 0.14
CA PHE A 191 -11.27 -11.74 0.68
C PHE A 191 -11.38 -11.16 2.09
N VAL A 192 -10.41 -11.46 2.98
CA VAL A 192 -10.36 -10.87 4.33
C VAL A 192 -10.28 -9.34 4.25
N GLY A 193 -9.43 -8.80 3.37
CA GLY A 193 -9.32 -7.35 3.15
C GLY A 193 -10.60 -6.69 2.65
N ALA A 194 -11.44 -7.40 1.91
CA ALA A 194 -12.72 -6.88 1.46
C ALA A 194 -13.84 -7.05 2.50
N SER A 195 -13.96 -8.25 3.11
CA SER A 195 -15.10 -8.63 3.96
C SER A 195 -15.03 -8.05 5.37
N GLU A 196 -13.84 -7.76 5.88
CA GLU A 196 -13.60 -7.41 7.29
C GLU A 196 -13.30 -5.93 7.54
N MET A 197 -13.39 -5.07 6.53
CA MET A 197 -13.27 -3.61 6.71
C MET A 197 -14.24 -3.05 7.76
N ARG A 198 -15.44 -3.63 7.83
CA ARG A 198 -16.49 -3.30 8.82
C ARG A 198 -16.10 -3.58 10.28
N SER A 199 -15.02 -4.33 10.48
CA SER A 199 -14.52 -4.70 11.80
C SER A 199 -13.54 -3.67 12.39
N PHE A 200 -13.22 -2.61 11.63
CA PHE A 200 -12.38 -1.51 12.08
C PHE A 200 -13.18 -0.26 12.43
N GLU A 201 -12.65 0.50 13.39
CA GLU A 201 -13.24 1.77 13.84
C GLU A 201 -12.15 2.84 14.02
N GLY A 202 -12.58 4.09 14.12
CA GLY A 202 -11.73 5.21 14.54
C GLY A 202 -10.51 5.42 13.65
N ALA A 203 -9.33 5.49 14.27
CA ALA A 203 -8.07 5.75 13.58
C ALA A 203 -7.63 4.60 12.67
N GLU A 204 -7.94 3.36 13.05
CA GLU A 204 -7.46 2.19 12.32
C GLU A 204 -8.23 1.97 11.01
N LEU A 205 -9.55 2.20 11.03
CA LEU A 205 -10.35 2.22 9.81
C LEU A 205 -9.80 3.24 8.79
N LYS A 206 -9.45 4.44 9.27
CA LYS A 206 -8.87 5.50 8.42
C LYS A 206 -7.50 5.11 7.87
N ARG A 207 -6.69 4.39 8.66
CA ARG A 207 -5.36 3.92 8.25
C ARG A 207 -5.46 2.86 7.16
N ILE A 208 -6.26 1.82 7.37
CA ILE A 208 -6.46 0.74 6.39
C ILE A 208 -7.14 1.28 5.12
N ALA A 209 -8.13 2.16 5.25
CA ALA A 209 -8.77 2.80 4.10
C ALA A 209 -7.76 3.60 3.26
N ARG A 210 -6.79 4.28 3.90
CA ARG A 210 -5.72 4.99 3.20
C ARG A 210 -4.85 4.05 2.36
N LEU A 211 -4.40 2.93 2.94
CA LEU A 211 -3.61 1.93 2.21
C LEU A 211 -4.36 1.43 0.97
N ARG A 212 -5.68 1.21 1.08
CA ARG A 212 -6.51 0.79 -0.05
C ARG A 212 -6.66 1.87 -1.11
N ASN A 213 -6.78 3.13 -0.69
CA ASN A 213 -6.83 4.26 -1.61
C ASN A 213 -5.51 4.47 -2.34
N GLU A 214 -4.36 4.16 -1.75
CA GLU A 214 -3.05 4.26 -2.41
C GLU A 214 -2.97 3.38 -3.66
N VAL A 215 -3.53 2.17 -3.62
CA VAL A 215 -3.64 1.29 -4.79
C VAL A 215 -4.50 1.91 -5.89
N GLN A 216 -5.65 2.49 -5.54
CA GLN A 216 -6.51 3.19 -6.49
C GLN A 216 -5.79 4.41 -7.09
N TYR A 217 -5.12 5.20 -6.26
CA TYR A 217 -4.40 6.40 -6.71
C TYR A 217 -3.25 6.07 -7.65
N ALA A 218 -2.54 4.95 -7.44
CA ALA A 218 -1.51 4.50 -8.36
C ALA A 218 -2.09 4.21 -9.75
N LEU A 219 -3.22 3.50 -9.83
CA LEU A 219 -3.92 3.24 -11.09
C LEU A 219 -4.44 4.53 -11.75
N ASP A 220 -5.00 5.44 -10.95
CA ASP A 220 -5.51 6.73 -11.43
C ASP A 220 -4.37 7.58 -12.03
N ASP A 221 -3.21 7.66 -11.36
CA ASP A 221 -2.04 8.40 -11.84
C ASP A 221 -1.52 7.83 -13.15
N GLN A 222 -1.38 6.50 -13.23
CA GLN A 222 -0.91 5.84 -14.45
C GLN A 222 -1.90 6.02 -15.61
N ALA A 223 -3.21 5.95 -15.36
CA ALA A 223 -4.22 6.21 -16.37
C ALA A 223 -4.15 7.66 -16.88
N ALA A 224 -3.96 8.63 -15.98
CA ALA A 224 -3.79 10.04 -16.34
C ALA A 224 -2.54 10.28 -17.19
N ARG A 225 -1.43 9.58 -16.93
CA ARG A 225 -0.24 9.61 -17.78
C ARG A 225 -0.52 9.09 -19.19
N CYS A 226 -1.24 7.96 -19.30
CA CYS A 226 -1.65 7.41 -20.59
C CYS A 226 -2.53 8.40 -21.39
N GLN A 227 -3.48 9.06 -20.73
CA GLN A 227 -4.35 10.07 -21.37
C GLN A 227 -3.54 11.31 -21.79
N SER A 228 -2.63 11.78 -20.94
CA SER A 228 -1.75 12.93 -21.26
C SER A 228 -0.83 12.64 -22.45
N ALA A 229 -0.41 11.38 -22.60
CA ALA A 229 0.36 10.90 -23.75
C ALA A 229 -0.49 10.68 -25.03
N GLY A 230 -1.81 10.91 -24.97
CA GLY A 230 -2.74 10.68 -26.07
C GLY A 230 -3.03 9.20 -26.35
N ALA A 231 -2.60 8.30 -25.47
CA ALA A 231 -2.74 6.86 -25.65
C ALA A 231 -4.10 6.33 -25.19
N PHE A 232 -4.76 7.01 -24.24
CA PHE A 232 -6.13 6.72 -23.80
C PHE A 232 -7.11 7.83 -24.19
N ASP A 233 -8.31 7.42 -24.62
CA ASP A 233 -9.41 8.31 -24.99
C ASP A 233 -10.68 7.98 -24.19
N CYS A 234 -10.55 8.06 -22.86
CA CYS A 234 -11.64 7.79 -21.93
C CYS A 234 -12.17 9.12 -21.33
N PRO A 235 -13.43 9.52 -21.60
CA PRO A 235 -13.99 10.77 -21.10
C PRO A 235 -14.08 10.86 -19.56
N ASP A 236 -14.36 9.75 -18.88
CA ASP A 236 -14.38 9.65 -17.41
C ASP A 236 -13.38 8.60 -16.93
N ILE A 237 -12.10 8.97 -17.03
CA ILE A 237 -10.98 8.07 -16.75
C ILE A 237 -10.92 7.60 -15.30
N HIS A 238 -11.34 8.45 -14.35
CA HIS A 238 -11.34 8.10 -12.92
C HIS A 238 -12.41 7.07 -12.59
N THR A 239 -13.63 7.21 -13.14
CA THR A 239 -14.67 6.20 -12.96
C THR A 239 -14.29 4.90 -13.67
N ALA A 240 -13.68 4.97 -14.86
CA ALA A 240 -13.17 3.80 -15.56
C ALA A 240 -12.07 3.08 -14.75
N ALA A 241 -11.09 3.81 -14.22
CA ALA A 241 -10.02 3.25 -13.39
C ALA A 241 -10.57 2.61 -12.11
N ARG A 242 -11.59 3.21 -11.49
CA ARG A 242 -12.30 2.60 -10.35
C ARG A 242 -13.03 1.32 -10.75
N ALA A 243 -13.66 1.27 -11.92
CA ALA A 243 -14.29 0.06 -12.43
C ALA A 243 -13.25 -1.05 -12.68
N VAL A 244 -12.07 -0.70 -13.20
CA VAL A 244 -10.92 -1.61 -13.36
C VAL A 244 -10.47 -2.20 -12.03
N ALA A 245 -10.22 -1.36 -11.02
CA ALA A 245 -9.85 -1.85 -9.69
C ALA A 245 -10.95 -2.72 -9.08
N THR A 246 -12.21 -2.30 -9.24
CA THR A 246 -13.38 -3.03 -8.70
C THR A 246 -13.49 -4.42 -9.34
N MET A 247 -13.35 -4.56 -10.66
CA MET A 247 -13.40 -5.88 -11.29
C MET A 247 -12.29 -6.81 -10.76
N CYS A 248 -11.07 -6.31 -10.56
CA CYS A 248 -9.97 -7.11 -10.01
C CYS A 248 -10.27 -7.55 -8.58
N THR A 249 -10.72 -6.63 -7.71
CA THR A 249 -11.06 -6.96 -6.32
C THR A 249 -12.22 -7.95 -6.18
N ALA A 250 -13.07 -8.06 -7.21
CA ALA A 250 -14.18 -9.01 -7.24
C ALA A 250 -13.76 -10.44 -7.65
N LEU A 251 -12.55 -10.67 -8.17
CA LEU A 251 -12.06 -12.00 -8.58
C LEU A 251 -12.24 -13.10 -7.51
N PRO A 252 -11.93 -12.88 -6.21
CA PRO A 252 -12.06 -13.91 -5.19
C PRO A 252 -13.50 -14.43 -5.01
N SER A 253 -14.51 -13.70 -5.48
CA SER A 253 -15.92 -14.10 -5.35
C SER A 253 -16.35 -15.20 -6.33
N TRP A 254 -15.59 -15.42 -7.40
CA TRP A 254 -15.98 -16.34 -8.47
C TRP A 254 -14.84 -17.13 -9.10
N PHE A 255 -13.61 -16.60 -9.09
CA PHE A 255 -12.45 -17.28 -9.67
C PHE A 255 -12.07 -18.50 -8.83
N ARG A 256 -11.64 -19.57 -9.51
CA ARG A 256 -11.17 -20.79 -8.87
C ARG A 256 -9.85 -21.23 -9.48
N LEU A 257 -8.86 -21.51 -8.63
CA LEU A 257 -7.54 -21.97 -9.05
C LEU A 257 -7.57 -23.36 -9.73
N ASP A 258 -8.55 -24.19 -9.39
CA ASP A 258 -8.81 -25.50 -10.01
C ASP A 258 -9.72 -25.41 -11.25
N GLY A 259 -10.00 -24.20 -11.72
CA GLY A 259 -10.89 -23.93 -12.84
C GLY A 259 -10.23 -24.09 -14.22
N ARG A 260 -11.00 -23.74 -15.27
CA ARG A 260 -10.55 -23.84 -16.67
C ARG A 260 -9.47 -22.84 -17.05
N LEU A 261 -9.43 -21.68 -16.39
CA LEU A 261 -8.44 -20.63 -16.65
C LEU A 261 -7.43 -20.63 -15.52
N SER A 262 -6.15 -20.50 -15.86
CA SER A 262 -5.10 -20.22 -14.87
C SER A 262 -5.26 -18.79 -14.31
N ALA A 263 -4.63 -18.53 -13.16
CA ALA A 263 -4.62 -17.20 -12.56
C ALA A 263 -3.94 -16.17 -13.48
N GLU A 264 -2.88 -16.57 -14.16
CA GLU A 264 -2.15 -15.75 -15.13
C GLU A 264 -2.99 -15.49 -16.38
N GLU A 265 -3.74 -16.48 -16.87
CA GLU A 265 -4.63 -16.30 -18.01
C GLU A 265 -5.77 -15.33 -17.71
N VAL A 266 -6.40 -15.43 -16.52
CA VAL A 266 -7.45 -14.48 -16.15
C VAL A 266 -6.88 -13.08 -15.92
N ALA A 267 -5.71 -12.96 -15.29
CA ALA A 267 -5.05 -11.67 -15.06
C ALA A 267 -4.70 -10.94 -16.37
N ARG A 268 -4.12 -11.66 -17.35
CA ARG A 268 -3.86 -11.10 -18.69
C ARG A 268 -5.13 -10.64 -19.41
N ARG A 269 -6.23 -11.38 -19.27
CA ARG A 269 -7.53 -10.97 -19.84
C ARG A 269 -8.06 -9.71 -19.18
N TYR A 270 -7.91 -9.59 -17.88
CA TYR A 270 -8.32 -8.41 -17.11
C TYR A 270 -7.55 -7.16 -17.53
N ALA A 271 -6.23 -7.29 -17.77
CA ALA A 271 -5.45 -6.21 -18.38
C ALA A 271 -6.01 -5.79 -19.75
N GLY A 272 -6.33 -6.76 -20.62
CA GLY A 272 -6.97 -6.49 -21.91
C GLY A 272 -8.34 -5.81 -21.82
N TYR A 273 -9.18 -6.20 -20.85
CA TYR A 273 -10.46 -5.55 -20.59
C TYR A 273 -10.28 -4.12 -20.10
N ALA A 274 -9.29 -3.87 -19.23
CA ALA A 274 -8.97 -2.53 -18.78
C ALA A 274 -8.52 -1.62 -19.93
N LEU A 275 -7.63 -2.10 -20.82
CA LEU A 275 -7.23 -1.35 -22.00
C LEU A 275 -8.40 -1.04 -22.94
N SER A 276 -9.32 -2.00 -23.11
CA SER A 276 -10.53 -1.80 -23.91
C SER A 276 -11.44 -0.75 -23.28
N LEU A 277 -11.63 -0.80 -21.96
CA LEU A 277 -12.45 0.17 -21.21
C LEU A 277 -11.85 1.59 -21.24
N MET A 278 -10.52 1.69 -21.30
CA MET A 278 -9.80 2.96 -21.42
C MET A 278 -9.75 3.52 -22.84
N ASN A 279 -10.31 2.82 -23.83
CA ASN A 279 -10.18 3.15 -25.26
C ASN A 279 -8.70 3.35 -25.66
N ALA A 280 -7.84 2.41 -25.29
CA ALA A 280 -6.42 2.45 -25.65
C ALA A 280 -6.23 2.44 -27.18
N ARG A 281 -5.33 3.29 -27.69
CA ARG A 281 -5.05 3.51 -29.11
C ARG A 281 -3.74 2.87 -29.58
#